data_AF-A0A1W9UCH1-F1
#
_entry.id   AF-A0A1W9UCH1-F1
#
_cell.length_a   1.000
_cell.length_b   1.000
_cell.length_c   1.000
_cell.angle_alpha   90.00
_cell.angle_beta   90.00
_cell.angle_gamma   90.00
#
_symmetry.space_group_name_H-M   'P 1'
#
loop_
_entity.id
_entity.type
_entity.pdbx_description
1 polymer ?
#
loop_
_entity_poly.entity_id
_entity_poly.type
_entity_poly.pdbx_seq_one_letter_code
_entity_poly.pdbx_strand_id
1 'polypeptide(L)'
;MRDPSFWSVTVPRVLGTYAIVIFATLWVGFAIALVVNREWLDLLWNWVQALPLVAQIIVWVLFLPITVGLWIWESSWPALVRLLAFAGIVAWNLLAVSSFLRAVR
;
A
#
# COMPACT_ATOMS: atom_id res chain seq x y z
N MET A 1 5.85 31.31 -19.60
CA MET A 1 4.92 30.17 -19.78
C MET A 1 5.79 28.91 -19.71
N ARG A 2 5.52 27.96 -18.81
CA ARG A 2 6.32 26.72 -18.74
C ARG A 2 5.99 25.85 -19.95
N ASP A 3 7.01 25.24 -20.55
CA ASP A 3 6.84 24.39 -21.74
C ASP A 3 5.88 23.22 -21.46
N PRO A 4 5.04 22.82 -22.43
CA PRO A 4 4.11 21.68 -22.28
C PRO A 4 4.81 20.37 -21.87
N SER A 5 6.07 20.20 -22.25
CA SER A 5 6.93 19.06 -21.89
C SER A 5 7.27 19.00 -20.40
N PHE A 6 7.34 20.14 -19.71
CA PHE A 6 7.61 20.18 -18.27
C PHE A 6 6.49 19.51 -17.48
N TRP A 7 5.24 19.79 -17.84
CA TRP A 7 4.05 19.26 -17.15
C TRP A 7 3.85 17.76 -17.40
N SER A 8 4.12 17.29 -18.61
CA SER A 8 3.93 15.87 -18.96
C SER A 8 5.02 14.94 -18.41
N VAL A 9 6.22 15.47 -18.15
CA VAL A 9 7.35 14.65 -17.64
C VAL A 9 7.55 14.83 -16.13
N THR A 10 7.55 16.07 -15.64
CA THR A 10 7.94 16.36 -14.25
C THR A 10 6.86 15.97 -13.27
N VAL A 11 5.59 16.29 -13.55
CA VAL A 11 4.49 16.03 -12.62
C VAL A 11 4.30 14.54 -12.37
N PRO A 12 4.22 13.65 -13.38
CA PRO A 12 4.08 12.21 -13.13
C PRO A 12 5.28 11.62 -12.39
N ARG A 13 6.51 12.09 -12.68
CA ARG A 13 7.73 11.62 -12.00
C ARG A 13 7.74 12.01 -10.53
N VAL A 14 7.36 13.25 -10.20
CA VAL A 14 7.28 13.74 -8.82
C VAL A 14 6.17 13.02 -8.05
N LEU A 15 4.96 12.96 -8.61
CA LEU A 15 3.83 12.25 -7.98
C LEU A 15 4.14 10.76 -7.77
N GLY A 16 4.74 10.11 -8.75
CA GLY A 16 5.17 8.71 -8.65
C GLY A 16 6.22 8.51 -7.56
N THR A 17 7.19 9.41 -7.44
CA THR A 17 8.21 9.35 -6.38
C THR A 17 7.57 9.48 -4.99
N TYR A 18 6.65 10.44 -4.80
CA TYR A 18 5.93 10.60 -3.54
C TYR A 18 5.09 9.35 -3.21
N ALA A 19 4.36 8.80 -4.18
CA ALA A 19 3.57 7.60 -3.98
C ALA A 19 4.45 6.43 -3.51
N ILE A 20 5.61 6.22 -4.14
CA ILE A 20 6.56 5.17 -3.74
C ILE A 20 7.02 5.36 -2.30
N VAL A 21 7.41 6.57 -1.90
CA VAL A 21 7.88 6.86 -0.55
C VAL A 21 6.77 6.63 0.48
N ILE A 22 5.53 7.05 0.17
CA ILE A 22 4.36 6.84 1.03
C ILE A 22 4.11 5.35 1.22
N PHE A 23 4.03 4.57 0.14
CA PHE A 23 3.79 3.13 0.23
C PHE A 23 4.92 2.38 0.94
N ALA A 24 6.18 2.74 0.70
CA ALA A 24 7.32 2.17 1.41
C ALA A 24 7.22 2.44 2.92
N THR A 25 6.88 3.66 3.30
CA THR A 25 6.68 4.05 4.71
C THR A 25 5.53 3.27 5.34
N LEU A 26 4.41 3.11 4.62
CA LEU A 26 3.26 2.33 5.10
C LEU A 26 3.61 0.85 5.30
N TRP A 27 4.35 0.23 4.38
CA TRP A 27 4.82 -1.14 4.53
C TRP A 27 5.77 -1.32 5.71
N VAL A 28 6.69 -0.36 5.93
CA VAL A 28 7.57 -0.36 7.10
C VAL A 28 6.73 -0.26 8.38
N GLY A 29 5.76 0.65 8.44
CA GLY A 29 4.85 0.78 9.58
C GLY A 29 4.06 -0.51 9.85
N PHE A 30 3.57 -1.17 8.80
CA PHE A 30 2.90 -2.46 8.89
C PHE A 30 3.83 -3.55 9.46
N ALA A 31 5.05 -3.65 8.96
CA ALA A 31 6.04 -4.62 9.44
C ALA A 31 6.42 -4.38 10.90
N ILE A 32 6.56 -3.12 11.30
CA ILE A 32 6.79 -2.74 12.71
C ILE A 32 5.61 -3.20 13.57
N ALA A 33 4.37 -2.91 13.16
CA ALA A 33 3.18 -3.33 13.90
C ALA A 33 3.12 -4.87 14.05
N LEU A 34 3.43 -5.63 12.99
CA LEU A 34 3.48 -7.10 13.06
C LEU A 34 4.43 -7.65 14.12
N VAL A 35 5.59 -7.02 14.27
CA VAL A 35 6.68 -7.48 15.16
C VAL A 35 6.50 -6.96 16.58
N VAL A 36 6.06 -5.71 16.73
CA VAL A 36 6.00 -5.00 18.03
C VAL A 36 4.67 -5.26 18.73
N ASN A 37 3.54 -4.95 18.10
CA ASN A 37 2.22 -5.19 18.66
C ASN A 37 1.18 -5.40 17.56
N ARG A 38 0.71 -6.64 17.44
CA ARG A 38 -0.27 -7.05 16.44
C ARG A 38 -1.63 -6.37 16.62
N GLU A 39 -2.00 -6.01 17.85
CA GLU A 39 -3.27 -5.32 18.15
C GLU A 39 -3.40 -4.01 17.38
N TRP A 40 -2.29 -3.38 16.99
CA TRP A 40 -2.32 -2.16 16.17
C TRP A 40 -2.91 -2.41 14.78
N LEU A 41 -2.67 -3.60 14.20
CA LEU A 41 -3.26 -3.98 12.92
C LEU A 41 -4.76 -4.23 13.07
N ASP A 42 -5.15 -4.87 14.17
CA ASP A 42 -6.56 -5.14 14.49
C ASP A 42 -7.32 -3.82 14.68
N LEU A 43 -6.74 -2.86 15.40
CA LEU A 43 -7.29 -1.51 15.56
C LEU A 43 -7.43 -0.77 14.22
N LEU A 44 -6.40 -0.81 13.38
CA LEU A 44 -6.45 -0.20 12.04
C LEU A 44 -7.51 -0.85 11.16
N TRP A 45 -7.61 -2.18 11.18
CA TRP A 45 -8.60 -2.91 10.42
C TRP A 45 -10.02 -2.56 10.88
N ASN A 46 -10.28 -2.59 12.19
CA ASN A 46 -11.57 -2.21 12.75
C ASN A 46 -11.93 -0.76 12.43
N TRP A 47 -10.96 0.15 12.43
CA TRP A 47 -11.17 1.54 12.01
C TRP A 47 -11.59 1.63 10.54
N VAL A 48 -10.91 0.91 9.63
CA VAL A 48 -11.29 0.87 8.20
C VAL A 48 -12.70 0.29 8.02
N GLN A 49 -13.07 -0.75 8.78
CA GLN A 49 -14.40 -1.37 8.73
C GLN A 49 -15.51 -0.50 9.33
N ALA A 50 -15.16 0.42 10.24
CA ALA A 50 -16.11 1.35 10.85
C ALA A 50 -16.43 2.57 9.97
N LEU A 51 -15.74 2.76 8.84
CA LEU A 51 -15.98 3.88 7.94
C LEU A 51 -17.33 3.74 7.20
N PRO A 52 -18.01 4.86 6.87
CA PRO A 52 -19.12 4.83 5.92
C PRO A 52 -18.67 4.25 4.58
N LEU A 53 -19.56 3.53 3.88
CA LEU A 53 -19.25 2.75 2.68
C LEU A 53 -18.42 3.53 1.64
N VAL A 54 -18.78 4.78 1.35
CA VAL A 54 -18.06 5.62 0.37
C VAL A 54 -16.62 5.89 0.83
N ALA A 55 -16.42 6.23 2.09
CA ALA A 55 -15.08 6.46 2.64
C ALA A 55 -14.26 5.17 2.68
N GLN A 56 -14.89 4.05 3.03
CA GLN A 56 -14.27 2.73 2.99
C GLN A 56 -13.77 2.40 1.58
N ILE A 57 -14.61 2.58 0.54
CA ILE A 57 -14.23 2.38 -0.86
C ILE A 57 -13.04 3.27 -1.25
N ILE A 58 -13.05 4.53 -0.85
CA ILE A 58 -11.93 5.46 -1.13
C ILE A 58 -10.63 4.93 -0.52
N VAL A 59 -10.64 4.48 0.74
CA VAL A 59 -9.47 3.89 1.40
C VAL A 59 -8.99 2.62 0.68
N TRP A 60 -9.92 1.75 0.28
CA TRP A 60 -9.59 0.55 -0.51
C TRP A 60 -8.94 0.89 -1.85
N VAL A 61 -9.42 1.90 -2.55
CA VAL A 61 -8.87 2.30 -3.86
C VAL A 61 -7.51 2.98 -3.70
N LEU A 62 -7.37 3.90 -2.74
CA LEU A 62 -6.14 4.67 -2.56
C LEU A 62 -5.01 3.86 -1.95
N PHE A 63 -5.32 2.96 -1.02
CA PHE A 63 -4.33 2.20 -0.25
C PHE A 63 -4.44 0.69 -0.48
N LEU A 64 -4.94 0.30 -1.66
CA LEU A 64 -5.27 -1.08 -2.01
C LEU A 64 -4.24 -2.13 -1.53
N PRO A 65 -2.94 -2.03 -1.85
CA PRO A 65 -2.00 -3.08 -1.43
C PRO A 65 -1.85 -3.18 0.10
N ILE A 66 -1.96 -2.05 0.83
CA ILE A 66 -1.90 -2.02 2.29
C ILE A 66 -3.18 -2.57 2.89
N THR A 67 -4.34 -2.16 2.39
CA THR A 67 -5.64 -2.62 2.86
C THR A 67 -5.85 -4.12 2.59
N VAL A 68 -5.36 -4.61 1.44
CA VAL A 68 -5.29 -6.06 1.15
C VAL A 68 -4.34 -6.76 2.12
N GLY A 69 -3.18 -6.18 2.44
CA GLY A 69 -2.27 -6.70 3.45
C GLY A 69 -2.93 -6.86 4.82
N LEU A 70 -3.70 -5.84 5.26
CA LEU A 70 -4.50 -5.90 6.49
C LEU A 70 -5.56 -7.01 6.42
N TRP A 71 -6.31 -7.07 5.33
CA TRP A 71 -7.34 -8.08 5.13
C TRP A 71 -6.79 -9.52 5.14
N ILE A 72 -5.65 -9.76 4.49
CA ILE A 72 -4.96 -11.06 4.51
C ILE A 72 -4.56 -11.41 5.94
N TRP A 73 -4.07 -10.43 6.69
CA TRP A 73 -3.62 -10.64 8.06
C TRP A 73 -4.77 -10.96 9.01
N GLU A 74 -5.91 -10.28 8.87
CA GLU A 74 -7.11 -10.50 9.68
C GLU A 74 -7.91 -11.74 9.29
N SER A 75 -7.80 -12.17 8.03
CA SER A 75 -8.54 -13.33 7.50
C SER A 75 -8.32 -14.57 8.36
N SER A 76 -9.33 -15.40 8.58
CA SER A 76 -9.26 -16.62 9.40
C SER A 76 -8.38 -17.76 8.84
N TRP A 77 -7.57 -17.48 7.83
CA TRP A 77 -6.72 -18.44 7.14
C TRP A 77 -5.65 -19.04 8.07
N PRO A 78 -5.12 -20.23 7.74
CA PRO A 78 -3.95 -20.77 8.39
C PRO A 78 -2.75 -19.81 8.30
N ALA A 79 -1.91 -19.77 9.34
CA ALA A 79 -0.79 -18.83 9.42
C ALA A 79 0.14 -18.88 8.19
N LEU A 80 0.45 -20.09 7.70
CA LEU A 80 1.28 -20.28 6.50
C LEU A 80 0.66 -19.62 5.26
N VAL A 81 -0.66 -19.74 5.10
CA VAL A 81 -1.38 -19.17 3.95
C VAL A 81 -1.39 -17.65 4.04
N ARG A 82 -1.61 -17.08 5.24
CA ARG A 82 -1.49 -15.63 5.45
C ARG A 82 -0.10 -15.11 5.11
N LEU A 83 0.95 -15.78 5.58
CA LEU A 83 2.34 -15.38 5.31
C LEU A 83 2.68 -15.44 3.83
N LEU A 84 2.25 -16.48 3.11
CA LEU A 84 2.47 -16.59 1.67
C LEU A 84 1.70 -15.52 0.89
N ALA A 85 0.43 -15.29 1.22
CA ALA A 85 -0.37 -14.26 0.57
C ALA A 85 0.20 -12.85 0.86
N PHE A 86 0.63 -12.61 2.09
CA PHE A 86 1.28 -11.37 2.50
C PHE A 86 2.60 -11.15 1.76
N ALA A 87 3.48 -12.15 1.71
CA ALA A 87 4.72 -12.09 0.94
C ALA A 87 4.44 -11.88 -0.55
N GLY A 88 3.40 -12.52 -1.10
CA GLY A 88 2.95 -12.34 -2.47
C GLY A 88 2.53 -10.91 -2.80
N ILE A 89 1.70 -10.28 -1.96
CA ILE A 89 1.26 -8.90 -2.19
C ILE A 89 2.40 -7.89 -2.03
N VAL A 90 3.31 -8.09 -1.07
CA VAL A 90 4.50 -7.25 -0.89
C VAL A 90 5.41 -7.38 -2.11
N ALA A 91 5.72 -8.60 -2.54
CA ALA A 91 6.56 -8.85 -3.71
C ALA A 91 5.95 -8.26 -4.99
N TRP A 92 4.64 -8.45 -5.20
CA TRP A 92 3.92 -7.85 -6.32
C TRP A 92 4.00 -6.33 -6.30
N ASN A 93 3.81 -5.70 -5.15
CA ASN A 93 3.86 -4.25 -5.01
C ASN A 93 5.28 -3.70 -5.29
N LEU A 94 6.31 -4.36 -4.78
CA LEU A 94 7.71 -4.02 -5.07
C LEU A 94 8.04 -4.18 -6.56
N LEU A 95 7.56 -5.24 -7.20
CA LEU A 95 7.72 -5.45 -8.64
C LEU A 95 7.06 -4.32 -9.45
N ALA A 96 5.81 -3.98 -9.14
CA ALA A 96 5.08 -2.89 -9.78
C ALA A 96 5.78 -1.53 -9.61
N VAL A 97 6.33 -1.25 -8.43
CA VAL A 97 7.13 -0.04 -8.19
C VAL A 97 8.43 -0.07 -9.01
N SER A 98 9.13 -1.19 -9.02
CA SER A 98 10.41 -1.31 -9.73
C SER A 98 10.24 -1.18 -11.25
N SER A 99 9.15 -1.72 -11.82
CA SER A 99 8.85 -1.60 -13.25
C SER A 99 8.47 -0.17 -13.61
N PHE A 100 7.71 0.52 -12.76
CA PHE A 100 7.39 1.94 -12.93
C PHE A 100 8.65 2.81 -12.90
N LEU A 101 9.55 2.58 -11.93
CA LEU A 101 10.83 3.30 -11.85
C LEU A 101 11.69 3.10 -13.11
N ARG A 102 11.70 1.89 -13.69
CA ARG A 102 12.38 1.63 -14.96
C ARG A 102 11.73 2.34 -16.14
N ALA A 103 10.40 2.46 -16.17
CA ALA A 103 9.67 3.14 -17.23
C ALA A 103 9.83 4.67 -17.18
N VAL A 104 10.06 5.22 -15.99
CA VAL A 104 10.19 6.66 -15.76
C VAL A 104 11.65 7.15 -15.85
N ARG A 105 12.64 6.26 -15.77
CA ARG A 105 14.07 6.61 -15.90
C ARG A 105 14.45 6.86 -17.35
#